data_AF-A0A3B8WM38-F1
#
_entry.id   AF-A0A3B8WM38-F1
#
_cell.length_a   1.000
_cell.length_b   1.000
_cell.length_c   1.000
_cell.angle_alpha   90.00
_cell.angle_beta   90.00
_cell.angle_gamma   90.00
#
_symmetry.space_group_name_H-M   'P 1'
#
loop_
_entity.id
_entity.type
_entity.pdbx_description
1 polymer ?
#
loop_
_entity_poly.entity_id
_entity_poly.type
_entity_poly.pdbx_seq_one_letter_code
_entity_poly.pdbx_strand_id
1 'polypeptide(L)'
;MNNNSNLKNGKVTSQNGWETQPRKKNGEFTYRHRSHLVENVIKNLNASLRDREIRKFTRGGSYGYLRTFTAGNRHYEIHHMPADSISPLTRWKGPCIIMGKEDHKFTGSYGRSVRAQRYRRWQDKLIAEGRFDEAQLMDIKNITRKFGDRYQKAIDEKLVYEAELEKKGVINGRA
;
A
#
# COMPACT_ATOMS: atom_id res chain seq x y z
N MET A 1 7.98 47.77 -21.09
CA MET A 1 8.85 46.66 -21.54
C MET A 1 7.98 45.43 -21.70
N ASN A 2 7.84 44.99 -22.94
CA ASN A 2 7.04 43.85 -23.37
C ASN A 2 7.61 42.53 -22.85
N ASN A 3 6.75 41.60 -22.44
CA ASN A 3 6.42 40.50 -23.35
C ASN A 3 5.07 39.86 -23.01
N ASN A 4 4.21 39.98 -24.02
CA ASN A 4 2.91 39.39 -24.17
C ASN A 4 3.07 37.88 -24.47
N SER A 5 2.29 37.01 -23.84
CA SER A 5 1.76 35.85 -24.55
C SER A 5 0.38 35.50 -24.00
N ASN A 6 -0.59 35.77 -24.87
CA ASN A 6 -1.97 35.36 -24.77
C ASN A 6 -2.10 33.94 -25.37
N LEU A 7 -3.16 33.25 -24.95
CA LEU A 7 -3.85 32.12 -25.61
C LEU A 7 -3.74 30.72 -24.98
N LYS A 8 -4.94 30.28 -24.57
CA LYS A 8 -5.59 29.00 -24.91
C LYS A 8 -4.89 27.74 -24.44
N ASN A 9 -5.28 27.30 -23.24
CA ASN A 9 -6.01 26.05 -22.99
C ASN A 9 -5.92 25.77 -21.49
N GLY A 10 -7.07 25.67 -20.84
CA GLY A 10 -7.15 25.47 -19.39
C GLY A 10 -6.33 24.27 -18.92
N LYS A 11 -5.24 24.54 -18.22
CA LYS A 11 -4.63 23.62 -17.26
C LYS A 11 -4.15 24.43 -16.06
N VAL A 12 -4.91 24.34 -14.98
CA VAL A 12 -4.44 24.69 -13.65
C VAL A 12 -3.45 23.59 -13.25
N THR A 13 -2.18 23.95 -13.09
CA THR A 13 -1.15 23.04 -12.57
C THR A 13 -1.24 23.00 -11.05
N SER A 14 -1.61 21.84 -10.48
CA SER A 14 -1.49 21.61 -9.03
C SER A 14 -0.08 21.13 -8.71
N GLN A 15 0.56 21.70 -7.68
CA GLN A 15 1.95 21.43 -7.27
C GLN A 15 2.20 20.05 -6.62
N ASN A 16 1.28 19.09 -6.73
CA ASN A 16 1.49 17.74 -6.24
C ASN A 16 1.53 16.80 -7.45
N GLY A 17 2.74 16.56 -7.98
CA GLY A 17 3.02 15.83 -9.24
C GLY A 17 2.66 14.34 -9.26
N TRP A 18 1.43 13.98 -8.94
CA TRP A 18 0.86 12.65 -9.18
C TRP A 18 -0.15 12.73 -10.31
N GLU A 19 0.33 12.89 -11.54
CA GLU A 19 -0.49 12.66 -12.73
C GLU A 19 0.26 11.71 -13.67
N THR A 20 -0.12 10.43 -13.67
CA THR A 20 0.23 9.50 -14.76
C THR A 20 -1.07 8.98 -15.36
N GLN A 21 -1.55 9.71 -16.37
CA GLN A 21 -2.57 9.20 -17.27
C GLN A 21 -2.01 7.95 -17.96
N PRO A 22 -2.73 6.81 -17.95
CA PRO A 22 -2.24 5.58 -18.54
C PRO A 22 -2.18 5.73 -20.08
N ARG A 23 -1.06 5.33 -20.70
CA ARG A 23 -0.92 5.30 -22.16
C ARG A 23 -1.24 3.91 -22.68
N LYS A 24 -2.11 3.86 -23.69
CA LYS A 24 -2.51 2.64 -24.41
C LYS A 24 -1.49 2.38 -25.52
N LYS A 25 -0.79 1.24 -25.46
CA LYS A 25 0.06 0.76 -26.57
C LYS A 25 -0.37 -0.67 -26.85
N ASN A 26 -0.78 -0.95 -28.09
CA ASN A 26 -1.20 -2.28 -28.56
C ASN A 26 -2.35 -2.91 -27.73
N GLY A 27 -3.29 -2.10 -27.24
CA GLY A 27 -4.42 -2.60 -26.44
C GLY A 27 -4.12 -2.78 -24.94
N GLU A 28 -2.84 -2.71 -24.53
CA GLU A 28 -2.44 -2.79 -23.13
C GLU A 28 -2.12 -1.42 -22.54
N PHE A 29 -2.54 -1.22 -21.30
CA PHE A 29 -2.15 -0.07 -20.49
C PHE A 29 -0.74 -0.31 -19.96
N THR A 30 0.23 0.49 -20.40
CA THR A 30 1.61 0.37 -19.93
C THR A 30 1.99 1.60 -19.10
N TYR A 31 2.45 1.38 -17.87
CA TYR A 31 3.07 2.41 -17.05
C TYR A 31 4.58 2.39 -17.33
N ARG A 32 5.08 3.41 -18.03
CA ARG A 32 6.52 3.56 -18.22
C ARG A 32 7.14 3.97 -16.87
N HIS A 33 8.17 3.26 -16.45
CA HIS A 33 9.13 3.65 -15.42
C HIS A 33 8.73 3.42 -13.94
N ARG A 34 8.44 2.16 -13.56
CA ARG A 34 8.42 1.76 -12.14
C ARG A 34 9.76 1.19 -11.63
N SER A 35 10.67 0.70 -12.47
CA SER A 35 11.93 0.08 -12.00
C SER A 35 12.91 1.07 -11.35
N HIS A 36 13.32 2.10 -12.09
CA HIS A 36 14.40 3.01 -11.63
C HIS A 36 13.98 3.93 -10.46
N LEU A 37 12.70 4.33 -10.41
CA LEU A 37 12.16 5.16 -9.32
C LEU A 37 12.04 4.35 -8.03
N VAL A 38 11.57 3.10 -8.12
CA VAL A 38 11.50 2.18 -6.98
C VAL A 38 12.89 1.82 -6.49
N GLU A 39 13.85 1.56 -7.38
CA GLU A 39 15.24 1.29 -7.02
C GLU A 39 15.90 2.47 -6.30
N ASN A 40 15.67 3.70 -6.78
CA ASN A 40 16.19 4.91 -6.14
C ASN A 40 15.49 5.20 -4.80
N VAL A 41 14.18 4.93 -4.69
CA VAL A 41 13.45 5.01 -3.43
C VAL A 41 14.00 3.98 -2.43
N ILE A 42 14.24 2.73 -2.85
CA ILE A 42 14.83 1.68 -2.02
C ILE A 42 16.25 2.06 -1.58
N LYS A 43 17.07 2.57 -2.49
CA LYS A 43 18.45 2.99 -2.20
C LYS A 43 18.49 4.16 -1.21
N ASN A 44 17.61 5.14 -1.37
CA ASN A 44 17.51 6.29 -0.48
C ASN A 44 16.88 5.95 0.88
N LEU A 45 15.88 5.05 0.92
CA LEU A 45 15.33 4.49 2.15
C LEU A 45 16.44 3.80 2.95
N ASN A 46 17.22 2.93 2.31
CA ASN A 46 18.31 2.18 2.95
C ASN A 46 19.39 3.09 3.55
N ALA A 47 19.62 4.27 2.96
CA ALA A 47 20.57 5.25 3.45
C ALA A 47 20.02 6.03 4.67
N SER A 48 18.80 6.58 4.60
CA SER A 48 18.19 7.38 5.68
C SER A 48 17.90 6.57 6.94
N LEU A 49 17.65 5.28 6.73
CA LEU A 49 17.44 4.32 7.78
C LEU A 49 18.68 4.30 8.74
N ARG A 50 19.94 4.59 8.35
CA ARG A 50 21.11 4.41 9.25
C ARG A 50 21.25 5.31 10.48
N ASP A 51 20.45 6.37 10.67
CA ASP A 51 20.87 7.44 11.60
C ASP A 51 20.06 7.63 12.90
N ARG A 52 19.94 6.54 13.66
CA ARG A 52 19.73 6.54 15.13
C ARG A 52 18.28 6.70 15.64
N GLU A 53 17.88 5.66 16.36
CA GLU A 53 16.83 5.61 17.40
C GLU A 53 15.34 5.50 17.00
N ILE A 54 14.88 5.91 15.81
CA ILE A 54 13.46 5.75 15.37
C ILE A 54 13.22 4.49 14.49
N ARG A 55 14.28 3.72 14.25
CA ARG A 55 14.34 2.57 13.33
C ARG A 55 14.18 1.19 13.99
N LYS A 56 14.07 1.10 15.31
CA LYS A 56 14.26 -0.17 16.03
C LYS A 56 13.09 -1.16 15.99
N PHE A 57 11.97 -0.85 15.31
CA PHE A 57 10.83 -1.76 15.25
C PHE A 57 10.14 -1.70 13.89
N THR A 58 10.17 -2.82 13.17
CA THR A 58 9.41 -3.00 11.93
C THR A 58 7.91 -3.02 12.26
N ARG A 59 7.12 -2.22 11.55
CA ARG A 59 5.67 -2.10 11.66
C ARG A 59 4.93 -2.55 10.41
N GLY A 60 5.61 -2.93 9.33
CA GLY A 60 5.03 -3.57 8.15
C GLY A 60 5.73 -4.87 7.75
N GLY A 61 4.99 -5.85 7.25
CA GLY A 61 5.55 -7.16 6.86
C GLY A 61 4.55 -8.30 6.95
N SER A 62 5.03 -9.53 7.12
CA SER A 62 4.16 -10.69 7.32
C SER A 62 3.48 -10.67 8.69
N TYR A 63 2.25 -11.17 8.76
CA TYR A 63 1.55 -11.34 10.05
C TYR A 63 2.39 -12.13 11.06
N GLY A 64 3.05 -13.21 10.63
CA GLY A 64 3.85 -14.06 11.52
C GLY A 64 5.02 -13.33 12.16
N TYR A 65 5.70 -12.47 11.39
CA TYR A 65 6.75 -11.62 11.91
C TYR A 65 6.19 -10.53 12.82
N LEU A 66 5.11 -9.84 12.42
CA LEU A 66 4.53 -8.76 13.21
C LEU A 66 3.86 -9.21 14.51
N ARG A 67 3.48 -10.49 14.62
CA ARG A 67 2.85 -11.02 15.85
C ARG A 67 3.80 -11.14 17.02
N THR A 68 5.11 -11.34 16.77
CA THR A 68 6.12 -11.41 17.84
C THR A 68 6.24 -10.09 18.62
N PHE A 69 5.81 -9.01 17.97
CA PHE A 69 5.90 -7.62 18.41
C PHE A 69 4.63 -7.09 19.08
N THR A 70 3.48 -7.72 18.84
CA THR A 70 2.17 -7.31 19.38
C THR A 70 1.60 -8.30 20.39
N ALA A 71 2.26 -9.45 20.59
CA ALA A 71 1.86 -10.45 21.57
C ALA A 71 1.74 -9.82 22.98
N GLY A 72 0.58 -10.00 23.61
CA GLY A 72 0.29 -9.44 24.94
C GLY A 72 0.02 -7.92 24.96
N ASN A 73 0.09 -7.23 23.82
CA ASN A 73 -0.18 -5.81 23.74
C ASN A 73 -1.68 -5.53 23.55
N ARG A 74 -2.25 -4.62 24.36
CA ARG A 74 -3.68 -4.25 24.30
C ARG A 74 -3.99 -3.04 23.42
N HIS A 75 -2.95 -2.28 23.05
CA HIS A 75 -3.06 -1.00 22.34
C HIS A 75 -2.85 -1.15 20.82
N TYR A 76 -2.14 -2.19 20.38
CA TYR A 76 -1.82 -2.41 18.98
C TYR A 76 -2.45 -3.69 18.44
N GLU A 77 -2.85 -3.63 17.17
CA GLU A 77 -3.34 -4.77 16.40
C GLU A 77 -2.61 -4.84 15.05
N ILE A 78 -2.67 -6.01 14.42
CA ILE A 78 -2.11 -6.24 13.09
C ILE A 78 -3.24 -6.20 12.08
N HIS A 79 -3.13 -5.31 11.11
CA HIS A 79 -4.08 -5.12 10.03
C HIS A 79 -3.59 -5.75 8.74
N HIS A 80 -4.29 -6.79 8.28
CA HIS A 80 -4.04 -7.46 6.99
C HIS A 80 -4.49 -6.60 5.81
N MET A 81 -3.66 -6.56 4.77
CA MET A 81 -3.90 -5.82 3.52
C MET A 81 -3.45 -6.64 2.30
N PRO A 82 -4.35 -7.38 1.60
CA PRO A 82 -5.80 -7.41 1.74
C PRO A 82 -6.27 -8.14 3.01
N ALA A 83 -7.57 -8.07 3.33
CA ALA A 83 -8.12 -8.71 4.52
C ALA A 83 -7.87 -10.24 4.55
N ASP A 84 -7.45 -10.77 5.71
CA ASP A 84 -7.08 -12.18 5.91
C ASP A 84 -8.11 -13.17 5.38
N SER A 85 -9.40 -12.92 5.63
CA SER A 85 -10.49 -13.82 5.26
C SER A 85 -10.71 -14.01 3.76
N ILE A 86 -10.12 -13.15 2.92
CA ILE A 86 -10.23 -13.19 1.46
C ILE A 86 -8.85 -13.30 0.79
N SER A 87 -7.79 -13.39 1.59
CA SER A 87 -6.43 -13.47 1.06
C SER A 87 -6.17 -14.89 0.54
N PRO A 88 -5.54 -15.05 -0.65
CA PRO A 88 -5.08 -16.34 -1.14
C PRO A 88 -3.86 -16.84 -0.34
N LEU A 89 -3.22 -15.96 0.45
CA LEU A 89 -2.10 -16.31 1.30
C LEU A 89 -2.59 -16.85 2.63
N THR A 90 -1.88 -17.84 3.16
CA THR A 90 -2.04 -18.23 4.56
C THR A 90 -1.92 -17.01 5.46
N ARG A 91 -2.72 -16.93 6.54
CA ARG A 91 -2.71 -15.82 7.50
C ARG A 91 -1.32 -15.35 7.89
N TRP A 92 -0.41 -16.28 8.15
CA TRP A 92 0.98 -16.04 8.55
C TRP A 92 1.83 -15.28 7.54
N LYS A 93 1.57 -15.52 6.25
CA LYS A 93 2.28 -14.89 5.12
C LYS A 93 1.59 -13.63 4.63
N GLY A 94 0.37 -13.35 5.09
CA GLY A 94 -0.38 -12.18 4.68
C GLY A 94 0.37 -10.87 4.95
N PRO A 95 0.49 -9.96 3.96
CA PRO A 95 1.07 -8.63 4.16
C PRO A 95 0.19 -7.80 5.10
N CYS A 96 0.84 -7.15 6.06
CA CYS A 96 0.19 -6.48 7.17
C CYS A 96 0.92 -5.21 7.61
N ILE A 97 0.22 -4.38 8.39
CA ILE A 97 0.82 -3.33 9.20
C ILE A 97 0.41 -3.45 10.67
N ILE A 98 1.25 -2.99 11.60
CA ILE A 98 0.88 -2.74 12.99
C ILE A 98 0.19 -1.38 13.06
N MET A 99 -0.99 -1.32 13.66
CA MET A 99 -1.72 -0.08 13.89
C MET A 99 -2.37 -0.03 15.26
N GLY A 100 -2.76 1.16 15.71
CA GLY A 100 -3.49 1.30 16.98
C GLY A 100 -4.84 0.60 16.91
N LYS A 101 -5.24 -0.08 17.99
CA LYS A 101 -6.51 -0.80 18.08
C LYS A 101 -7.72 0.09 17.79
N GLU A 102 -7.71 1.31 18.31
CA GLU A 102 -8.79 2.27 18.04
C GLU A 102 -8.83 2.71 16.58
N ASP A 103 -7.66 2.92 15.95
CA ASP A 103 -7.58 3.24 14.52
C ASP A 103 -8.02 2.05 13.66
N HIS A 104 -7.66 0.81 14.05
CA HIS A 104 -8.05 -0.39 13.32
C HIS A 104 -9.57 -0.51 13.17
N LYS A 105 -10.34 -0.12 14.20
CA LYS A 105 -11.81 -0.12 14.16
C LYS A 105 -12.41 0.70 13.02
N PHE A 106 -11.67 1.71 12.55
CA PHE A 106 -12.14 2.58 11.49
C PHE A 106 -11.76 2.08 10.08
N THR A 107 -10.89 1.08 9.93
CA THR A 107 -10.50 0.61 8.59
C THR A 107 -11.67 -0.04 7.85
N GLY A 108 -11.60 -0.03 6.52
CA GLY A 108 -12.70 -0.46 5.66
C GLY A 108 -13.10 -1.92 5.84
N SER A 109 -12.13 -2.78 6.16
CA SER A 109 -12.32 -4.22 6.32
C SER A 109 -12.58 -4.66 7.76
N TYR A 110 -12.57 -3.74 8.74
CA TYR A 110 -12.72 -4.08 10.17
C TYR A 110 -14.12 -4.55 10.55
N GLY A 111 -14.16 -5.63 11.34
CA GLY A 111 -15.37 -6.13 11.98
C GLY A 111 -16.38 -6.80 11.02
N ARG A 112 -17.64 -6.88 11.47
CA ARG A 112 -18.70 -7.68 10.83
C ARG A 112 -19.82 -6.85 10.19
N SER A 113 -19.68 -5.52 10.13
CA SER A 113 -20.71 -4.65 9.55
C SER A 113 -20.96 -4.98 8.07
N VAL A 114 -22.16 -4.67 7.57
CA VAL A 114 -22.52 -4.84 6.14
C VAL A 114 -21.53 -4.10 5.24
N ARG A 115 -21.06 -2.92 5.67
CA ARG A 115 -20.05 -2.14 4.96
C ARG A 115 -18.71 -2.86 4.90
N ALA A 116 -18.24 -3.45 6.00
CA ALA A 116 -16.99 -4.20 6.04
C ALA A 116 -17.05 -5.48 5.20
N GLN A 117 -18.18 -6.18 5.24
CA GLN A 117 -18.39 -7.35 4.37
C GLN A 117 -18.39 -6.97 2.90
N ARG A 118 -19.08 -5.87 2.52
CA ARG A 118 -19.06 -5.35 1.14
C ARG A 118 -17.64 -4.96 0.72
N TYR A 119 -16.89 -4.32 1.61
CA TYR A 119 -15.50 -3.95 1.36
C TYR A 119 -14.64 -5.20 1.05
N ARG A 120 -14.73 -6.25 1.85
CA ARG A 120 -14.00 -7.52 1.61
C ARG A 120 -14.45 -8.22 0.33
N ARG A 121 -15.72 -8.16 -0.05
CA ARG A 121 -16.20 -8.69 -1.35
C ARG A 121 -15.58 -7.98 -2.55
N TRP A 122 -15.33 -6.67 -2.46
CA TRP A 122 -14.62 -5.96 -3.52
C TRP A 122 -13.16 -6.39 -3.61
N GLN A 123 -12.50 -6.62 -2.48
CA GLN A 123 -11.14 -7.18 -2.46
C GLN A 123 -11.12 -8.57 -3.07
N ASP A 124 -12.04 -9.44 -2.68
CA ASP A 124 -12.19 -10.81 -3.19
C ASP A 124 -12.35 -10.83 -4.72
N LYS A 125 -13.21 -9.96 -5.27
CA LYS A 125 -13.38 -9.82 -6.72
C LYS A 125 -12.08 -9.43 -7.43
N LEU A 126 -11.35 -8.45 -6.89
CA LEU A 126 -10.07 -8.04 -7.47
C LEU A 126 -9.04 -9.17 -7.44
N ILE A 127 -8.96 -9.90 -6.33
CA ILE A 127 -8.05 -11.03 -6.18
C ILE A 127 -8.40 -12.14 -7.18
N ALA A 128 -9.68 -12.47 -7.34
CA ALA A 128 -10.14 -13.47 -8.31
C ALA A 128 -9.80 -13.09 -9.77
N GLU A 129 -9.73 -11.80 -10.08
CA GLU A 129 -9.30 -11.26 -11.37
C GLU A 129 -7.76 -11.16 -11.52
N GLY A 130 -6.99 -11.63 -10.53
CA GLY A 130 -5.53 -11.54 -10.53
C GLY A 130 -4.99 -10.14 -10.20
N ARG A 131 -5.81 -9.25 -9.64
CA ARG A 131 -5.51 -7.84 -9.32
C ARG A 131 -5.24 -7.67 -7.82
N PHE A 132 -4.27 -8.42 -7.31
CA PHE A 132 -3.91 -8.41 -5.89
C PHE A 132 -3.39 -7.03 -5.44
N ASP A 133 -2.58 -6.39 -6.28
CA ASP A 133 -2.07 -5.02 -6.09
C ASP A 133 -3.19 -3.99 -5.90
N GLU A 134 -4.28 -4.13 -6.65
CA GLU A 134 -5.44 -3.26 -6.53
C GLU A 134 -6.23 -3.50 -5.24
N ALA A 135 -6.38 -4.77 -4.83
CA ALA A 135 -7.00 -5.11 -3.55
C ALA A 135 -6.22 -4.52 -2.36
N GLN A 136 -4.91 -4.42 -2.47
CA GLN A 136 -4.04 -3.76 -1.48
C GLN A 136 -4.12 -2.24 -1.55
N LEU A 137 -4.14 -1.68 -2.76
CA LEU A 137 -4.29 -0.25 -2.95
C LEU A 137 -5.61 0.27 -2.34
N MET A 138 -6.67 -0.55 -2.32
CA MET A 138 -7.90 -0.23 -1.59
C MET A 138 -7.62 0.07 -0.11
N ASP A 139 -6.85 -0.79 0.57
CA ASP A 139 -6.52 -0.61 1.99
C ASP A 139 -5.58 0.55 2.22
N ILE A 140 -4.56 0.73 1.38
CA ILE A 140 -3.64 1.88 1.46
C ILE A 140 -4.44 3.18 1.38
N LYS A 141 -5.30 3.33 0.35
CA LYS A 141 -6.17 4.51 0.20
C LYS A 141 -7.12 4.68 1.38
N ASN A 142 -7.66 3.58 1.93
CA ASN A 142 -8.55 3.64 3.08
C ASN A 142 -7.83 4.21 4.32
N ILE A 143 -6.63 3.72 4.60
CA ILE A 143 -5.79 4.12 5.73
C ILE A 143 -5.31 5.56 5.54
N THR A 144 -4.73 5.90 4.39
CA THR A 144 -4.24 7.25 4.10
C THR A 144 -5.35 8.29 4.18
N ARG A 145 -6.56 8.00 3.68
CA ARG A 145 -7.71 8.91 3.79
C ARG A 145 -8.17 9.15 5.22
N LYS A 146 -7.97 8.17 6.12
CA LYS A 146 -8.44 8.23 7.51
C LYS A 146 -7.41 8.81 8.46
N PHE A 147 -6.13 8.55 8.20
CA PHE A 147 -5.05 8.79 9.17
C PHE A 147 -3.89 9.59 8.59
N GLY A 148 -4.00 10.08 7.35
CA GLY A 148 -2.91 10.80 6.69
C GLY A 148 -1.68 9.91 6.51
N ASP A 149 -0.52 10.44 6.90
CA ASP A 149 0.80 9.83 6.79
C ASP A 149 1.20 9.00 8.04
N ARG A 150 0.36 8.95 9.08
CA ARG A 150 0.64 8.28 10.37
C ARG A 150 1.17 6.84 10.21
N TYR A 151 0.68 6.11 9.21
CA TYR A 151 1.04 4.72 8.95
C TYR A 151 1.95 4.54 7.73
N GLN A 152 2.47 5.62 7.14
CA GLN A 152 3.23 5.57 5.89
C GLN A 152 4.46 4.67 5.99
N LYS A 153 5.26 4.81 7.06
CA LYS A 153 6.43 3.94 7.28
C LYS A 153 6.06 2.45 7.34
N ALA A 154 4.95 2.11 7.99
CA ALA A 154 4.49 0.73 8.08
C ALA A 154 3.99 0.22 6.71
N ILE A 155 3.32 1.08 5.94
CA ILE A 155 2.91 0.79 4.57
C ILE A 155 4.13 0.54 3.67
N ASP A 156 5.17 1.37 3.79
CA ASP A 156 6.41 1.23 3.01
C ASP A 156 7.10 -0.10 3.31
N GLU A 157 7.27 -0.45 4.60
CA GLU A 157 7.84 -1.73 5.02
C GLU A 157 7.01 -2.93 4.53
N LYS A 158 5.67 -2.82 4.56
CA LYS A 158 4.77 -3.83 4.00
C LYS A 158 4.92 -3.97 2.48
N LEU A 159 5.09 -2.86 1.75
CA LEU A 159 5.30 -2.86 0.30
C LEU A 159 6.65 -3.51 -0.08
N VAL A 160 7.70 -3.31 0.73
CA VAL A 160 8.97 -4.03 0.56
C VAL A 160 8.77 -5.54 0.69
N TYR A 161 8.06 -5.99 1.74
CA TYR A 161 7.76 -7.41 1.93
C TYR A 161 6.95 -8.01 0.77
N GLU A 162 5.97 -7.26 0.25
CA GLU A 162 5.17 -7.67 -0.90
C GLU A 162 6.00 -7.84 -2.17
N ALA A 163 6.91 -6.91 -2.47
CA ALA A 163 7.83 -7.03 -3.60
C ALA A 163 8.70 -8.31 -3.49
N GLU A 164 9.06 -8.74 -2.27
CA GLU A 164 9.74 -10.03 -2.08
C GLU A 164 8.82 -11.23 -2.37
N LEU A 165 7.53 -11.15 -2.05
CA LEU A 165 6.55 -12.20 -2.38
C LEU A 165 6.34 -12.31 -3.89
N GLU A 166 6.23 -11.17 -4.59
CA GLU A 166 6.13 -11.11 -6.05
C GLU A 166 7.36 -11.75 -6.69
N LYS A 167 8.56 -11.36 -6.25
CA LYS A 167 9.83 -11.92 -6.76
C LYS A 167 9.93 -13.44 -6.57
N LYS A 168 9.31 -13.97 -5.51
CA LYS A 168 9.26 -15.41 -5.21
C LYS A 168 8.12 -16.15 -5.92
N GLY A 169 7.29 -15.45 -6.70
CA GLY A 169 6.11 -16.02 -7.37
C GLY A 169 5.02 -16.47 -6.39
N VAL A 170 5.03 -15.95 -5.16
CA VAL A 170 4.04 -16.30 -4.12
C VAL A 170 2.73 -15.53 -4.31
N ILE A 171 2.83 -14.32 -4.84
CA ILE A 171 1.71 -13.52 -5.34
C ILE A 171 1.98 -13.19 -6.80
N ASN A 172 0.94 -13.17 -7.61
CA ASN A 172 1.04 -12.93 -9.05
C ASN A 172 1.46 -11.48 -9.34
N GLY A 173 2.76 -11.21 -9.26
CA GLY A 173 3.36 -10.13 -10.03
C GLY A 173 3.25 -10.53 -11.50
N ARG A 174 2.62 -9.70 -12.33
CA ARG A 174 2.57 -9.91 -13.79
C ARG A 174 3.97 -10.31 -14.29
N ALA A 175 4.07 -11.49 -14.90
CA ALA A 175 5.21 -11.88 -15.72
C ALA A 175 5.34 -10.93 -16.93
#